data_AF-A0A8T6N4D2-F1
#
_entry.id   AF-A0A8T6N4D2-F1
#
_cell.length_a   1.000
_cell.length_b   1.000
_cell.length_c   1.000
_cell.angle_alpha   90.00
_cell.angle_beta   90.00
_cell.angle_gamma   90.00
#
_symmetry.space_group_name_H-M   'P 1'
#
loop_
_entity.id
_entity.type
_entity.pdbx_description
1 polymer ?
#
loop_
_entity_poly.entity_id
_entity_poly.type
_entity_poly.pdbx_seq_one_letter_code
_entity_poly.pdbx_strand_id
1 'polypeptide(L)'
;MAGITPLFDNLWNEYILWSFLVGGFTFIWLYHHSLWYRSDEEEEWDNKDAIEVGVFPKEYDNFKLEVTWTVVPFLLIVYLAFISWGPLDAVWDTTEAGGYGSECQDGEFSNLTWSQDDGRYVADCYHVIYIEAYQWGWNFDCLTLSVPDLCEVGTAIVDGTPAASLSLKQGEVYLAVMGSADVTHAPWFVSWGVKEDVLYSQGAVDRNGDGLSDNLVLTQDGQYDLSAPVGQLGLTSVWLPADNVEDFLLLCTEYCGDNHAYMVALINVHS
;
A
#
# COMPACT_ATOMS: atom_id res chain seq x y z
N MET A 1 9.52 13.24 -5.31
CA MET A 1 9.38 11.81 -4.93
C MET A 1 8.61 11.82 -3.63
N ALA A 2 7.49 11.11 -3.58
CA ALA A 2 6.65 11.03 -2.38
C ALA A 2 7.46 10.31 -1.28
N GLY A 3 7.51 10.87 -0.07
CA GLY A 3 8.29 10.34 1.05
C GLY A 3 7.64 9.13 1.72
N ILE A 4 7.27 8.13 0.92
CA ILE A 4 6.49 6.94 1.33
C ILE A 4 7.25 6.16 2.41
N THR A 5 8.52 5.82 2.12
CA THR A 5 9.58 5.45 3.06
C THR A 5 10.89 5.41 2.24
N PRO A 6 12.07 5.69 2.83
CA PRO A 6 13.35 5.50 2.15
C PRO A 6 13.55 4.07 1.60
N LEU A 7 12.95 3.06 2.25
CA LEU A 7 12.97 1.67 1.78
C LEU A 7 12.22 1.48 0.46
N PHE A 8 11.00 1.99 0.38
CA PHE A 8 10.18 1.86 -0.83
C PHE A 8 10.84 2.55 -2.02
N ASP A 9 11.33 3.79 -1.85
CA ASP A 9 11.96 4.55 -2.92
C ASP A 9 13.21 3.85 -3.48
N ASN A 10 14.01 3.24 -2.60
CA ASN A 10 15.17 2.46 -3.00
C ASN A 10 14.77 1.20 -3.77
N LEU A 11 13.76 0.47 -3.28
CA LEU A 11 13.24 -0.72 -3.97
C LEU A 11 12.66 -0.36 -5.34
N TRP A 12 11.89 0.72 -5.42
CA TRP A 12 11.31 1.22 -6.65
C TRP A 12 12.38 1.53 -7.70
N ASN A 13 13.44 2.25 -7.30
CA ASN A 13 14.55 2.58 -8.19
C ASN A 13 15.25 1.33 -8.74
N GLU A 14 15.48 0.31 -7.90
CA GLU A 14 16.10 -0.96 -8.31
C GLU A 14 15.21 -1.70 -9.33
N TYR A 15 13.90 -1.80 -9.06
CA TYR A 15 12.94 -2.44 -9.95
C TYR A 15 12.83 -1.73 -11.30
N ILE A 16 12.77 -0.39 -11.29
CA ILE A 16 12.73 0.42 -12.50
C ILE A 16 14.01 0.25 -13.32
N LEU A 17 15.19 0.24 -12.68
CA LEU A 17 16.47 0.03 -13.34
C LEU A 17 16.51 -1.31 -14.08
N TRP A 18 16.20 -2.42 -13.39
CA TRP A 18 16.19 -3.75 -14.00
C TRP A 18 15.14 -3.87 -15.11
N SER A 19 13.97 -3.26 -14.93
CA SER A 19 12.94 -3.20 -15.96
C SER A 19 13.42 -2.49 -17.23
N PHE A 20 14.13 -1.36 -17.09
CA PHE A 20 14.73 -0.67 -18.23
C PHE A 20 15.85 -1.47 -18.90
N LEU A 21 16.69 -2.18 -18.12
CA LEU A 21 17.76 -3.01 -18.67
C LEU A 21 17.19 -4.19 -19.47
N VAL A 22 16.25 -4.93 -18.88
CA VAL A 22 15.61 -6.09 -19.53
C VAL A 22 14.78 -5.63 -20.73
N GLY A 23 13.96 -4.60 -20.56
CA GLY A 23 13.17 -4.02 -21.64
C GLY A 23 14.05 -3.51 -22.78
N GLY A 24 15.12 -2.76 -22.47
CA GLY A 24 16.08 -2.28 -23.45
C GLY A 24 16.72 -3.42 -24.25
N PHE A 25 17.20 -4.45 -23.56
CA PHE A 25 17.78 -5.63 -24.21
C PHE A 25 16.78 -6.36 -25.12
N THR A 26 15.55 -6.61 -24.65
CA THR A 26 14.54 -7.33 -25.44
C THR A 26 14.09 -6.52 -26.66
N PHE A 27 13.83 -5.22 -26.51
CA PHE A 27 13.43 -4.37 -27.63
C PHE A 27 14.56 -4.18 -28.64
N ILE A 28 15.81 -4.01 -28.21
CA ILE A 28 16.96 -3.93 -29.12
C ILE A 28 17.14 -5.25 -29.87
N TRP A 29 17.04 -6.39 -29.18
CA TRP A 29 17.16 -7.71 -29.79
C TRP A 29 16.06 -7.97 -30.83
N LEU A 30 14.82 -7.61 -30.48
CA LEU A 30 13.66 -7.70 -31.37
C LEU A 30 13.83 -6.81 -32.60
N TYR A 31 14.22 -5.54 -32.40
CA TYR A 31 14.44 -4.58 -33.47
C TYR A 31 15.54 -5.05 -34.43
N HIS A 32 16.67 -5.51 -33.87
CA HIS A 32 17.77 -6.08 -34.64
C HIS A 32 17.27 -7.23 -35.52
N HIS A 33 16.62 -8.24 -34.93
CA HIS A 33 16.19 -9.42 -35.70
C HIS A 33 15.10 -9.10 -36.73
N SER A 34 14.19 -8.18 -36.42
CA SER A 34 13.11 -7.80 -37.34
C SER A 34 13.59 -7.03 -38.57
N LEU A 35 14.71 -6.30 -38.46
CA LEU A 35 15.21 -5.46 -39.55
C LEU A 35 16.41 -6.05 -40.29
N TRP A 36 17.27 -6.81 -39.63
CA TRP A 36 18.46 -7.39 -40.27
C TRP A 36 18.18 -8.68 -41.03
N TYR A 37 17.22 -9.49 -40.58
CA TYR A 37 16.91 -10.79 -41.20
C TYR A 37 15.67 -10.70 -42.10
N ARG A 38 15.40 -9.52 -42.67
CA ARG A 38 14.31 -9.34 -43.63
C ARG A 38 14.74 -9.91 -44.98
N SER A 39 13.93 -10.78 -45.56
CA SER A 39 14.18 -11.33 -46.90
C SER A 39 14.01 -10.24 -47.96
N ASP A 40 15.02 -10.04 -48.79
CA ASP A 40 14.88 -9.27 -50.04
C ASP A 40 14.32 -10.18 -51.15
N GLU A 41 13.42 -9.66 -51.98
CA GLU A 41 12.67 -10.45 -52.99
C GLU A 41 13.54 -11.09 -54.07
N GLU A 42 14.80 -10.64 -54.22
CA GLU A 42 15.70 -11.04 -55.31
C GLU A 42 16.81 -12.02 -54.87
N GLU A 43 16.95 -12.34 -53.58
CA GLU A 43 17.98 -13.26 -53.09
C GLU A 43 17.43 -14.67 -52.81
N GLU A 44 17.98 -15.68 -53.51
CA GLU A 44 17.76 -17.10 -53.18
C GLU A 44 18.57 -17.46 -51.93
N TRP A 45 17.89 -17.60 -50.80
CA TRP A 45 18.49 -18.04 -49.54
C TRP A 45 18.58 -19.56 -49.46
N ASP A 46 19.68 -20.06 -48.89
CA ASP A 46 19.82 -21.48 -48.54
C ASP A 46 18.73 -21.87 -47.54
N ASN A 47 17.81 -22.77 -47.95
CA ASN A 47 16.69 -23.26 -47.13
C ASN A 47 17.21 -24.25 -46.08
N LYS A 48 17.89 -23.73 -45.06
CA LYS A 48 18.43 -24.51 -43.93
C LYS A 48 17.33 -25.29 -43.20
N ASP A 49 16.12 -24.73 -43.20
CA ASP A 49 14.97 -25.19 -42.42
C ASP A 49 14.13 -26.24 -43.16
N ALA A 50 14.47 -26.53 -44.43
CA ALA A 50 13.78 -27.48 -45.29
C ALA A 50 12.25 -27.28 -45.26
N ILE A 51 11.79 -26.02 -45.28
CA ILE A 51 10.36 -25.69 -45.20
C ILE A 51 9.67 -26.17 -46.48
N GLU A 52 8.82 -27.19 -46.36
CA GLU A 52 8.03 -27.76 -47.46
C GLU A 52 6.52 -27.62 -47.15
N VAL A 53 5.73 -27.26 -48.16
CA VAL A 53 4.27 -27.12 -48.03
C VAL A 53 3.63 -28.46 -47.66
N GLY A 54 2.97 -28.50 -46.50
CA GLY A 54 2.27 -29.70 -46.00
C GLY A 54 3.15 -30.64 -45.16
N VAL A 55 4.40 -30.28 -44.87
CA VAL A 55 5.30 -31.01 -43.95
C VAL A 55 5.59 -30.12 -42.75
N PHE A 56 5.67 -30.71 -41.55
CA PHE A 56 6.08 -29.95 -40.37
C PHE A 56 7.53 -29.49 -40.54
N PRO A 57 7.85 -28.21 -40.23
CA PRO A 57 9.21 -27.71 -40.26
C PRO A 57 10.14 -28.54 -39.37
N LYS A 58 11.43 -28.54 -39.69
CA LYS A 58 12.44 -29.15 -38.84
C LYS A 58 12.45 -28.46 -37.48
N GLU A 59 12.29 -29.24 -36.40
CA GLU A 59 12.42 -28.72 -35.05
C GLU A 59 13.88 -28.28 -34.81
N TYR A 60 14.04 -27.02 -34.40
CA TYR A 60 15.33 -26.47 -33.98
C TYR A 60 15.34 -26.36 -32.47
N ASP A 61 16.01 -27.30 -31.82
CA ASP A 61 16.32 -27.24 -30.40
C ASP A 61 17.75 -26.73 -30.20
N ASN A 62 17.92 -25.87 -29.21
CA ASN A 62 19.25 -25.52 -28.73
C ASN A 62 19.19 -25.50 -27.21
N PHE A 63 19.47 -26.67 -26.63
CA PHE A 63 19.44 -26.86 -25.18
C PHE A 63 20.27 -25.82 -24.43
N LYS A 64 21.41 -25.39 -24.99
CA LYS A 64 22.24 -24.36 -24.38
C LYS A 64 21.54 -23.00 -24.35
N LEU A 65 20.82 -22.66 -25.41
CA LEU A 65 20.03 -21.44 -25.51
C LEU A 65 18.88 -21.48 -24.49
N GLU A 66 18.10 -22.56 -24.49
CA GLU A 66 16.97 -22.76 -23.58
C GLU A 66 17.37 -22.65 -22.11
N VAL A 67 18.46 -23.31 -21.71
CA VAL A 67 19.00 -23.22 -20.34
C VAL A 67 19.42 -21.79 -20.02
N THR A 68 20.08 -21.09 -20.95
CA THR A 68 20.53 -19.70 -20.73
C THR A 68 19.34 -18.76 -20.51
N TRP A 69 18.32 -18.85 -21.37
CA TRP A 69 17.11 -18.01 -21.27
C TRP A 69 16.18 -18.37 -20.13
N THR A 70 16.40 -19.51 -19.46
CA THR A 70 15.66 -19.88 -18.25
C THR A 70 16.41 -19.47 -16.99
N VAL A 71 17.71 -19.78 -16.90
CA VAL A 71 18.52 -19.56 -15.69
C VAL A 71 18.78 -18.08 -15.45
N VAL A 72 19.07 -17.28 -16.49
CA VAL A 72 19.39 -15.86 -16.32
C VAL A 72 18.20 -15.07 -15.75
N PRO A 73 16.97 -15.15 -16.32
CA PRO A 73 15.82 -14.48 -15.74
C PRO A 73 15.46 -15.03 -14.35
N PHE A 74 15.62 -16.33 -14.11
CA PHE A 74 15.37 -16.92 -12.80
C PHE A 74 16.24 -16.30 -11.70
N LEU A 75 17.56 -16.18 -11.94
CA LEU A 75 18.46 -15.56 -10.97
C LEU A 75 18.12 -14.09 -10.70
N LEU A 76 17.70 -13.35 -11.73
CA LEU A 76 17.25 -11.96 -11.57
C LEU A 76 16.00 -11.89 -10.68
N ILE A 77 14.99 -12.74 -10.92
CA ILE A 77 13.77 -12.76 -10.11
C ILE A 77 14.08 -13.17 -8.66
N VAL A 78 14.96 -14.16 -8.44
CA VAL A 78 15.39 -14.55 -7.09
C VAL A 78 16.06 -13.37 -6.36
N TYR A 79 16.91 -12.61 -7.05
CA TYR A 79 17.52 -11.41 -6.48
C TYR A 79 16.48 -10.34 -6.13
N LEU A 80 15.56 -10.02 -7.05
CA LEU A 80 14.50 -9.03 -6.81
C LEU A 80 13.58 -9.44 -5.65
N ALA A 81 13.20 -10.71 -5.58
CA ALA A 81 12.40 -11.24 -4.48
C ALA A 81 13.13 -11.14 -3.13
N PHE A 82 14.45 -11.38 -3.11
CA PHE A 82 15.25 -11.28 -1.89
C PHE A 82 15.29 -9.85 -1.33
N ILE A 83 15.48 -8.84 -2.19
CA ILE A 83 15.52 -7.44 -1.73
C ILE A 83 14.14 -6.90 -1.34
N SER A 84 13.05 -7.49 -1.83
CA SER A 84 11.68 -7.08 -1.48
C SER A 84 11.26 -7.44 -0.07
N TRP A 85 11.91 -8.40 0.59
CA TRP A 85 11.49 -8.85 1.93
C TRP A 85 11.55 -7.76 2.99
N GLY A 86 12.62 -6.95 3.02
CA GLY A 86 12.76 -5.89 4.03
C GLY A 86 11.63 -4.86 3.98
N PRO A 87 11.36 -4.23 2.82
CA PRO A 87 10.23 -3.31 2.69
C PRO A 87 8.87 -3.96 2.99
N LEU A 88 8.68 -5.24 2.65
CA LEU A 88 7.44 -5.97 2.92
C LEU A 88 7.18 -6.11 4.42
N ASP A 89 8.21 -6.48 5.17
CA ASP A 89 8.18 -6.64 6.62
C ASP A 89 7.95 -5.29 7.33
N ALA A 90 8.55 -4.22 6.83
CA ALA A 90 8.37 -2.88 7.38
C ALA A 90 6.94 -2.33 7.21
N VAL A 91 6.25 -2.68 6.12
CA VAL A 91 4.88 -2.21 5.85
C VAL A 91 3.85 -3.02 6.65
N TRP A 92 4.03 -4.34 6.74
CA TRP A 92 3.12 -5.25 7.45
C TRP A 92 3.71 -5.76 8.76
N ASP A 93 4.18 -4.82 9.58
CA ASP A 93 4.73 -5.16 10.88
C ASP A 93 3.64 -5.63 11.85
N THR A 94 4.00 -6.50 12.79
CA THR A 94 3.06 -7.07 13.76
C THR A 94 2.97 -6.20 15.01
N THR A 95 1.80 -6.17 15.65
CA THR A 95 1.61 -5.46 16.93
C THR A 95 2.25 -6.15 18.13
N GLU A 96 2.64 -7.43 18.02
CA GLU A 96 3.20 -8.20 19.15
C GLU A 96 4.73 -8.20 19.21
N ALA A 97 5.39 -8.22 18.04
CA ALA A 97 6.85 -8.36 17.93
C ALA A 97 7.47 -7.33 16.97
N GLY A 98 6.71 -6.30 16.59
CA GLY A 98 7.14 -5.31 15.63
C GLY A 98 8.04 -4.20 16.18
N GLY A 99 8.46 -3.32 15.28
CA GLY A 99 9.34 -2.18 15.52
C GLY A 99 8.66 -1.00 16.20
N TYR A 100 7.33 -1.04 16.41
CA TYR A 100 6.56 0.04 17.03
C TYR A 100 6.19 -0.19 18.50
N GLY A 101 6.72 -1.25 19.13
CA GLY A 101 6.46 -1.53 20.54
C GLY A 101 5.02 -1.96 20.84
N SER A 102 4.52 -1.61 22.02
CA SER A 102 3.15 -1.90 22.47
C SER A 102 2.24 -0.67 22.37
N GLU A 103 0.94 -0.84 22.60
CA GLU A 103 0.03 0.31 22.69
C GLU A 103 0.44 1.27 23.82
N CYS A 104 0.47 2.57 23.53
CA CYS A 104 0.86 3.63 24.47
C CYS A 104 -0.15 3.75 25.61
N GLN A 105 0.34 4.02 26.83
CA GLN A 105 -0.53 4.41 27.95
C GLN A 105 -0.89 5.90 27.89
N ASP A 106 -1.91 6.29 28.66
CA ASP A 106 -2.35 7.69 28.75
C ASP A 106 -1.18 8.64 29.08
N GLY A 107 -0.91 9.56 28.15
CA GLY A 107 0.16 10.56 28.27
C GLY A 107 1.56 10.09 27.85
N GLU A 108 1.69 8.87 27.33
CA GLU A 108 2.91 8.41 26.65
C GLU A 108 2.94 8.88 25.19
N PHE A 109 4.16 8.98 24.65
CA PHE A 109 4.45 9.39 23.28
C PHE A 109 5.30 8.30 22.62
N SER A 110 5.08 8.08 21.33
CA SER A 110 5.67 6.99 20.55
C SER A 110 7.17 7.15 20.36
N ASN A 111 7.67 8.40 20.37
CA ASN A 111 9.06 8.74 20.07
C ASN A 111 9.53 8.11 18.74
N LEU A 112 8.75 8.32 17.66
CA LEU A 112 9.05 7.77 16.34
C LEU A 112 10.43 8.23 15.86
N THR A 113 11.28 7.28 15.50
CA THR A 113 12.62 7.55 14.97
C THR A 113 12.96 6.65 13.79
N TRP A 114 13.87 7.10 12.94
CA TRP A 114 14.41 6.31 11.85
C TRP A 114 15.61 5.45 12.32
N SER A 115 15.47 4.13 12.27
CA SER A 115 16.59 3.20 12.50
C SER A 115 17.37 2.99 11.21
N GLN A 116 18.63 3.44 11.16
CA GLN A 116 19.50 3.20 10.01
C GLN A 116 19.92 1.72 9.89
N ASP A 117 20.03 1.03 11.02
CA ASP A 117 20.47 -0.37 11.07
C ASP A 117 19.38 -1.30 10.51
N ASP A 118 18.12 -1.06 10.87
CA ASP A 118 16.97 -1.83 10.38
C ASP A 118 16.39 -1.26 9.07
N GLY A 119 16.81 -0.04 8.72
CA GLY A 119 16.31 0.68 7.56
C GLY A 119 14.83 1.02 7.65
N ARG A 120 14.21 1.08 8.83
CA ARG A 120 12.77 1.32 9.00
C ARG A 120 12.51 2.32 10.14
N TYR A 121 11.27 2.81 10.19
CA TYR A 121 10.81 3.57 11.36
C TYR A 121 10.60 2.64 12.55
N VAL A 122 10.98 3.10 13.74
CA VAL A 122 10.79 2.40 15.01
C VAL A 122 10.24 3.36 16.06
N ALA A 123 9.46 2.84 17.00
CA ALA A 123 8.83 3.60 18.06
C ALA A 123 8.82 2.79 19.37
N ASP A 124 8.71 3.49 20.50
CA ASP A 124 8.62 2.88 21.83
C ASP A 124 7.22 2.28 22.08
N CYS A 125 6.19 2.95 21.56
CA CYS A 125 4.80 2.54 21.63
C CYS A 125 4.00 3.09 20.43
N TYR A 126 2.74 2.68 20.27
CA TYR A 126 1.84 3.17 19.22
C TYR A 126 0.46 3.57 19.75
N HIS A 127 -0.22 4.45 19.02
CA HIS A 127 -1.61 4.86 19.31
C HIS A 127 -2.59 4.14 18.39
N VAL A 128 -3.85 3.98 18.81
CA VAL A 128 -4.89 3.34 17.99
C VAL A 128 -5.94 4.37 17.58
N ILE A 129 -6.29 4.37 16.31
CA ILE A 129 -7.40 5.17 15.76
C ILE A 129 -8.33 4.28 14.96
N TYR A 130 -9.58 4.71 14.81
CA TYR A 130 -10.55 3.99 14.01
C TYR A 130 -10.96 4.78 12.77
N ILE A 131 -11.03 4.09 11.63
CA ILE A 131 -11.50 4.63 10.35
C ILE A 131 -12.65 3.77 9.86
N GLU A 132 -13.80 4.39 9.71
CA GLU A 132 -14.97 3.74 9.15
C GLU A 132 -15.22 4.25 7.72
N ALA A 133 -15.23 3.31 6.78
CA ALA A 133 -15.67 3.55 5.43
C ALA A 133 -17.17 3.28 5.32
N TYR A 134 -17.94 4.30 4.94
CA TYR A 134 -19.37 4.16 4.68
C TYR A 134 -19.69 4.68 3.29
N GLN A 135 -20.98 4.67 2.94
CA GLN A 135 -21.43 5.06 1.61
C GLN A 135 -20.96 6.47 1.23
N TRP A 136 -19.92 6.49 0.41
CA TRP A 136 -19.30 7.68 -0.19
C TRP A 136 -18.67 8.66 0.82
N GLY A 137 -18.21 8.18 1.97
CA GLY A 137 -17.54 9.02 2.95
C GLY A 137 -16.62 8.26 3.90
N TRP A 138 -15.91 9.04 4.70
CA TRP A 138 -14.98 8.57 5.72
C TRP A 138 -15.41 9.13 7.07
N ASN A 139 -15.53 8.27 8.06
CA ASN A 139 -15.65 8.64 9.46
C ASN A 139 -14.34 8.31 10.15
N PHE A 140 -13.85 9.24 10.96
CA PHE A 140 -12.67 9.05 11.78
C PHE A 140 -13.05 9.11 13.25
N ASP A 141 -12.41 8.30 14.06
CA ASP A 141 -12.55 8.32 15.51
C ASP A 141 -11.18 8.22 16.18
N CYS A 142 -10.90 9.15 17.08
CA CYS A 142 -9.66 9.17 17.87
C CYS A 142 -9.74 8.24 19.09
N LEU A 143 -10.85 7.54 19.30
CA LEU A 143 -11.09 6.65 20.43
C LEU A 143 -10.86 7.36 21.77
N THR A 144 -9.99 6.81 22.61
CA THR A 144 -9.64 7.32 23.92
C THR A 144 -8.50 8.34 23.89
N LEU A 145 -7.90 8.61 22.71
CA LEU A 145 -6.75 9.50 22.58
C LEU A 145 -7.08 10.94 22.98
N SER A 146 -6.07 11.65 23.49
CA SER A 146 -6.22 13.04 23.92
C SER A 146 -6.42 13.99 22.73
N VAL A 147 -7.62 14.55 22.64
CA VAL A 147 -7.98 15.60 21.66
C VAL A 147 -7.69 16.98 22.25
N PRO A 148 -7.05 17.93 21.52
CA PRO A 148 -6.57 17.84 20.13
C PRO A 148 -5.07 17.50 20.00
N ASP A 149 -4.39 17.15 21.10
CA ASP A 149 -2.92 17.04 21.08
C ASP A 149 -2.41 15.89 20.21
N LEU A 150 -2.95 14.68 20.38
CA LEU A 150 -2.53 13.49 19.62
C LEU A 150 -3.33 13.32 18.34
N CYS A 151 -4.66 13.40 18.44
CA CYS A 151 -5.57 13.16 17.34
C CYS A 151 -6.75 14.14 17.42
N GLU A 152 -7.13 14.73 16.27
CA GLU A 152 -8.33 15.57 16.16
C GLU A 152 -9.11 15.20 14.90
N VAL A 153 -10.42 15.00 15.05
CA VAL A 153 -11.35 14.81 13.93
C VAL A 153 -12.08 16.12 13.66
N GLY A 154 -12.18 16.48 12.39
CA GLY A 154 -12.83 17.70 11.96
C GLY A 154 -13.44 17.62 10.58
N THR A 155 -13.73 18.80 10.03
CA THR A 155 -14.18 18.95 8.65
C THR A 155 -13.31 19.98 7.94
N ALA A 156 -12.83 19.64 6.75
CA ALA A 156 -12.09 20.54 5.88
C ALA A 156 -12.86 20.81 4.58
N ILE A 157 -12.46 21.84 3.85
CA ILE A 157 -12.99 22.10 2.50
C ILE A 157 -11.97 21.61 1.48
N VAL A 158 -12.33 20.58 0.72
CA VAL A 158 -11.54 20.05 -0.40
C VAL A 158 -12.32 20.32 -1.67
N ASP A 159 -11.72 21.06 -2.61
CA ASP A 159 -12.34 21.46 -3.88
C ASP A 159 -13.75 22.09 -3.74
N GLY A 160 -13.93 22.89 -2.68
CA GLY A 160 -15.19 23.59 -2.41
C GLY A 160 -16.29 22.73 -1.78
N THR A 161 -16.01 21.46 -1.48
CA THR A 161 -16.94 20.54 -0.82
C THR A 161 -16.46 20.24 0.60
N PRO A 162 -17.35 20.17 1.61
CA PRO A 162 -16.97 19.71 2.94
C PRO A 162 -16.56 18.23 2.89
N ALA A 163 -15.40 17.93 3.44
CA ALA A 163 -14.80 16.62 3.56
C ALA A 163 -14.38 16.37 5.01
N ALA A 164 -14.34 15.11 5.43
CA ALA A 164 -13.81 14.75 6.75
C ALA A 164 -12.32 15.12 6.83
N SER A 165 -11.84 15.49 8.01
CA SER A 165 -10.42 15.72 8.26
C SER A 165 -9.94 14.99 9.49
N LEU A 166 -8.70 14.48 9.43
CA LEU A 166 -8.00 13.84 10.54
C LEU A 166 -6.67 14.56 10.76
N SER A 167 -6.47 15.09 11.96
CA SER A 167 -5.22 15.69 12.43
C SER A 167 -4.48 14.72 13.31
N LEU A 168 -3.19 14.53 13.08
CA LEU A 168 -2.32 13.61 13.82
C LEU A 168 -1.04 14.33 14.25
N LYS A 169 -0.55 14.04 15.46
CA LYS A 169 0.69 14.63 15.96
C LYS A 169 1.92 14.05 15.28
N GLN A 170 2.88 14.90 14.93
CA GLN A 170 4.19 14.53 14.41
C GLN A 170 5.03 13.80 15.47
N GLY A 171 5.82 12.82 15.05
CA GLY A 171 6.69 12.03 15.93
C GLY A 171 5.96 10.87 16.61
N GLU A 172 4.70 10.65 16.24
CA GLU A 172 3.86 9.56 16.71
C GLU A 172 3.62 8.53 15.61
N VAL A 173 3.30 7.29 16.01
CA VAL A 173 2.81 6.24 15.09
C VAL A 173 1.42 5.81 15.48
N TYR A 174 0.54 5.69 14.49
CA TYR A 174 -0.84 5.28 14.67
C TYR A 174 -1.10 3.96 13.97
N LEU A 175 -1.73 3.03 14.67
CA LEU A 175 -2.38 1.86 14.09
C LEU A 175 -3.80 2.28 13.70
N ALA A 176 -4.04 2.52 12.41
CA ALA A 176 -5.37 2.75 11.91
C ALA A 176 -6.09 1.42 11.76
N VAL A 177 -7.08 1.20 12.61
CA VAL A 177 -7.99 0.07 12.54
C VAL A 177 -9.18 0.47 11.68
N MET A 178 -9.53 -0.34 10.70
CA MET A 178 -10.41 0.09 9.61
C MET A 178 -11.49 -0.94 9.33
N GLY A 179 -12.72 -0.45 9.15
CA GLY A 179 -13.89 -1.27 8.84
C GLY A 179 -14.81 -0.58 7.86
N SER A 180 -15.56 -1.37 7.08
CA SER A 180 -16.61 -0.81 6.23
C SER A 180 -18.01 -1.22 6.68
N ALA A 181 -18.90 -0.23 6.73
CA ALA A 181 -20.31 -0.37 7.02
C ALA A 181 -21.16 -0.88 5.83
N ASP A 182 -20.62 -0.89 4.61
CA ASP A 182 -21.41 -1.19 3.42
C ASP A 182 -20.68 -2.05 2.38
N VAL A 183 -19.81 -1.48 1.57
CA VAL A 183 -19.13 -2.11 0.43
C VAL A 183 -17.63 -2.10 0.66
N THR A 184 -16.87 -2.87 -0.12
CA THR A 184 -15.40 -2.76 -0.04
C THR A 184 -14.96 -1.36 -0.48
N HIS A 185 -14.13 -0.73 0.36
CA HIS A 185 -13.43 0.51 0.07
C HIS A 185 -11.93 0.29 0.20
N ALA A 186 -11.11 1.28 -0.14
CA ALA A 186 -9.70 1.23 0.18
C ALA A 186 -9.10 2.62 0.37
N PRO A 187 -8.88 3.05 1.63
CA PRO A 187 -8.23 4.30 1.95
C PRO A 187 -6.79 4.28 1.42
N TRP A 188 -6.46 5.30 0.63
CA TRP A 188 -5.12 5.54 0.13
C TRP A 188 -4.59 6.86 0.67
N PHE A 189 -3.61 6.76 1.56
CA PHE A 189 -2.92 7.90 2.16
C PHE A 189 -1.86 8.39 1.16
N VAL A 190 -2.17 9.43 0.39
CA VAL A 190 -1.41 9.76 -0.82
C VAL A 190 0.07 10.10 -0.53
N SER A 191 0.36 10.83 0.55
CA SER A 191 1.76 11.18 0.89
C SER A 191 2.54 9.97 1.40
N TRP A 192 1.93 9.18 2.27
CA TRP A 192 2.52 7.96 2.85
C TRP A 192 2.53 6.77 1.90
N GLY A 193 1.84 6.85 0.76
CA GLY A 193 1.82 5.83 -0.30
C GLY A 193 1.27 4.47 0.12
N VAL A 194 0.62 4.39 1.29
CA VAL A 194 0.06 3.16 1.82
C VAL A 194 -1.43 3.07 1.52
N LYS A 195 -1.86 1.89 1.09
CA LYS A 195 -3.24 1.52 0.81
C LYS A 195 -3.46 0.15 1.43
N GLU A 196 -4.57 -0.01 2.13
CA GLU A 196 -5.07 -1.29 2.58
C GLU A 196 -6.57 -1.35 2.29
N ASP A 197 -7.05 -2.47 1.78
CA ASP A 197 -8.47 -2.61 1.48
C ASP A 197 -9.26 -2.75 2.78
N VAL A 198 -10.43 -2.12 2.82
CA VAL A 198 -11.34 -2.14 3.96
C VAL A 198 -12.57 -2.93 3.54
N LEU A 199 -12.70 -4.10 4.15
CA LEU A 199 -13.78 -5.03 3.85
C LEU A 199 -15.02 -4.70 4.68
N TYR A 200 -16.16 -5.14 4.17
CA TYR A 200 -17.39 -5.14 4.95
C TYR A 200 -17.19 -5.96 6.22
N SER A 201 -17.40 -5.32 7.37
CA SER A 201 -17.41 -6.00 8.67
C SER A 201 -18.78 -5.86 9.29
N GLN A 202 -19.30 -6.95 9.86
CA GLN A 202 -20.64 -6.93 10.44
C GLN A 202 -20.79 -5.93 11.58
N GLY A 203 -19.70 -5.70 12.33
CA GLY A 203 -19.68 -4.74 13.43
C GLY A 203 -19.44 -3.30 12.95
N ALA A 204 -18.99 -3.04 11.72
CA ALA A 204 -18.89 -1.65 11.25
C ALA A 204 -20.27 -1.06 10.90
N VAL A 205 -21.30 -1.90 10.81
CA VAL A 205 -22.67 -1.45 10.61
C VAL A 205 -23.26 -1.02 11.95
N ASP A 206 -23.83 0.17 12.00
CA ASP A 206 -24.77 0.55 13.07
C ASP A 206 -26.06 -0.29 12.95
N ARG A 207 -26.15 -1.38 13.72
CA ARG A 207 -27.36 -2.22 13.74
C ARG A 207 -28.32 -1.84 14.84
N ASN A 208 -27.80 -1.20 15.89
CA ASN A 208 -28.57 -0.86 17.08
C ASN A 208 -29.32 0.50 16.91
N GLY A 209 -28.95 1.28 15.89
CA GLY A 209 -29.54 2.56 15.50
C GLY A 209 -29.10 3.74 16.36
N ASP A 210 -27.95 3.66 17.03
CA ASP A 210 -27.40 4.73 17.89
C ASP A 210 -26.54 5.74 17.14
N GLY A 211 -26.32 5.54 15.83
CA GLY A 211 -25.52 6.38 14.97
C GLY A 211 -24.03 6.07 14.97
N LEU A 212 -23.61 4.96 15.58
CA LEU A 212 -22.22 4.53 15.67
C LEU A 212 -22.06 3.10 15.15
N SER A 213 -20.87 2.80 14.63
CA SER A 213 -20.51 1.43 14.30
C SER A 213 -20.56 0.54 15.54
N ASP A 214 -21.19 -0.64 15.45
CA ASP A 214 -21.22 -1.66 16.52
C ASP A 214 -19.81 -2.12 16.97
N ASN A 215 -18.75 -1.84 16.19
CA ASN A 215 -17.36 -2.07 16.59
C ASN A 215 -16.90 -1.09 17.67
N LEU A 216 -17.61 0.00 17.88
CA LEU A 216 -17.32 1.00 18.89
C LEU A 216 -18.24 0.84 20.09
N VAL A 217 -17.71 1.10 21.28
CA VAL A 217 -18.46 1.15 22.52
C VAL A 217 -18.20 2.47 23.22
N LEU A 218 -19.25 3.09 23.75
CA LEU A 218 -19.11 4.27 24.58
C LEU A 218 -18.65 3.86 25.99
N THR A 219 -17.47 4.34 26.38
CA THR A 219 -16.91 4.14 27.71
C THR A 219 -17.66 4.98 28.76
N GLN A 220 -17.44 4.68 30.05
CA GLN A 220 -18.07 5.41 31.15
C GLN A 220 -17.66 6.89 31.20
N ASP A 221 -16.51 7.22 30.63
CA ASP A 221 -15.94 8.56 30.57
C ASP A 221 -16.41 9.36 29.33
N GLY A 222 -17.29 8.75 28.51
CA GLY A 222 -17.88 9.39 27.33
C GLY A 222 -16.98 9.40 26.09
N GLN A 223 -15.91 8.61 26.08
CA GLN A 223 -15.04 8.38 24.93
C GLN A 223 -15.42 7.07 24.21
N TYR A 224 -15.10 6.94 22.93
CA TYR A 224 -15.28 5.70 22.19
C TYR A 224 -14.06 4.79 22.35
N ASP A 225 -14.30 3.49 22.38
CA ASP A 225 -13.27 2.46 22.38
C ASP A 225 -13.73 1.30 21.49
N LEU A 226 -12.80 0.42 21.10
CA LEU A 226 -13.13 -0.78 20.35
C LEU A 226 -13.90 -1.77 21.24
N SER A 227 -14.99 -2.31 20.71
CA SER A 227 -15.86 -3.28 21.39
C SER A 227 -15.20 -4.63 21.69
N ALA A 228 -14.13 -4.98 20.96
CA ALA A 228 -13.33 -6.18 21.17
C ALA A 228 -11.91 -5.99 20.59
N PRO A 229 -10.95 -6.90 20.86
CA PRO A 229 -9.63 -6.86 20.24
C PRO A 229 -9.71 -6.91 18.71
N VAL A 230 -8.86 -6.15 18.02
CA VAL A 230 -8.85 -5.98 16.55
C VAL A 230 -9.01 -7.29 15.78
N GLY A 231 -8.27 -8.34 16.17
CA GLY A 231 -8.31 -9.65 15.50
C GLY A 231 -9.64 -10.40 15.58
N GLN A 232 -10.58 -9.97 16.42
CA GLN A 232 -11.92 -10.57 16.55
C GLN A 232 -13.00 -9.80 15.79
N LEU A 233 -12.73 -8.54 15.41
CA LEU A 233 -13.71 -7.64 14.79
C LEU A 233 -13.78 -7.78 13.26
N GLY A 234 -12.88 -8.55 12.65
CA GLY A 234 -12.80 -8.67 11.19
C GLY A 234 -12.42 -7.35 10.51
N LEU A 235 -11.65 -6.53 11.22
CA LEU A 235 -11.14 -5.24 10.76
C LEU A 235 -9.78 -5.42 10.10
N THR A 236 -9.46 -4.55 9.15
CA THR A 236 -8.11 -4.45 8.59
C THR A 236 -7.36 -3.35 9.33
N SER A 237 -6.03 -3.36 9.25
CA SER A 237 -5.21 -2.37 9.95
C SER A 237 -4.01 -1.96 9.13
N VAL A 238 -3.62 -0.70 9.27
CA VAL A 238 -2.44 -0.15 8.60
C VAL A 238 -1.66 0.76 9.55
N TRP A 239 -0.34 0.73 9.44
CA TRP A 239 0.55 1.59 10.20
C TRP A 239 0.69 2.96 9.54
N LEU A 240 0.56 4.01 10.34
CA LEU A 240 0.63 5.41 9.92
C LEU A 240 1.72 6.14 10.73
N PRO A 241 3.00 6.09 10.28
CA PRO A 241 4.09 6.81 10.92
C PRO A 241 4.05 8.31 10.54
N ALA A 242 3.68 9.17 11.49
CA ALA A 242 3.55 10.62 11.28
C ALA A 242 4.90 11.34 11.46
N ASP A 243 5.83 11.14 10.53
CA ASP A 243 7.21 11.66 10.64
C ASP A 243 7.34 13.15 10.30
N ASN A 244 6.57 13.64 9.32
CA ASN A 244 6.73 15.00 8.78
C ASN A 244 5.46 15.82 8.97
N VAL A 245 5.59 17.11 9.31
CA VAL A 245 4.46 18.06 9.30
C VAL A 245 4.05 18.31 7.86
N GLU A 246 2.86 17.85 7.49
CA GLU A 246 2.34 17.95 6.13
C GLU A 246 0.81 17.85 6.08
N ASP A 247 0.25 18.37 4.98
CA ASP A 247 -1.16 18.21 4.64
C ASP A 247 -1.28 17.43 3.33
N PHE A 248 -2.10 16.39 3.31
CA PHE A 248 -2.33 15.61 2.11
C PHE A 248 -3.72 14.99 2.08
N LEU A 249 -4.09 14.44 0.93
CA LEU A 249 -5.41 13.84 0.71
C LEU A 249 -5.42 12.35 1.05
N LEU A 250 -6.52 11.91 1.65
CA LEU A 250 -6.96 10.52 1.67
C LEU A 250 -7.96 10.33 0.54
N LEU A 251 -7.76 9.30 -0.29
CA LEU A 251 -8.64 8.96 -1.40
C LEU A 251 -9.17 7.53 -1.25
N CYS A 252 -10.35 7.24 -1.80
CA CYS A 252 -10.79 5.85 -2.00
C CYS A 252 -10.29 5.32 -3.35
N THR A 253 -9.74 4.11 -3.37
CA THR A 253 -9.20 3.50 -4.60
C THR A 253 -9.94 2.26 -5.09
N GLU A 254 -10.64 1.55 -4.20
CA GLU A 254 -11.56 0.48 -4.61
C GLU A 254 -12.93 1.05 -4.95
N TYR A 255 -13.50 0.58 -6.06
CA TYR A 255 -14.73 1.13 -6.59
C TYR A 255 -15.93 0.82 -5.68
N CYS A 256 -16.55 1.88 -5.16
CA CYS A 256 -17.64 1.79 -4.18
C CYS A 256 -18.97 2.40 -4.65
N GLY A 257 -19.10 2.74 -5.94
CA GLY A 257 -20.36 3.19 -6.56
C GLY A 257 -20.34 4.62 -7.11
N ASP A 258 -21.51 5.25 -7.13
CA ASP A 258 -21.76 6.47 -7.93
C ASP A 258 -20.92 7.68 -7.50
N ASN A 259 -20.71 7.89 -6.20
CA ASN A 259 -19.90 9.01 -5.69
C ASN A 259 -18.49 8.58 -5.24
N HIS A 260 -17.96 7.47 -5.77
CA HIS A 260 -16.62 6.98 -5.46
C HIS A 260 -15.52 8.05 -5.62
N ALA A 261 -15.57 8.82 -6.70
CA ALA A 261 -14.58 9.86 -6.98
C ALA A 261 -14.59 11.04 -5.97
N TYR A 262 -15.65 11.17 -5.17
CA TYR A 262 -15.79 12.21 -4.16
C TYR A 262 -15.44 11.74 -2.75
N MET A 263 -15.02 10.47 -2.59
CA MET A 263 -14.55 9.94 -1.32
C MET A 263 -13.15 10.45 -1.00
N VAL A 264 -13.11 11.72 -0.60
CA VAL A 264 -11.89 12.44 -0.25
C VAL A 264 -11.97 12.87 1.22
N ALA A 265 -10.85 12.79 1.92
CA ALA A 265 -10.66 13.39 3.23
C ALA A 265 -9.29 14.10 3.28
N LEU A 266 -9.14 15.03 4.22
CA LEU A 266 -7.89 15.74 4.47
C LEU A 266 -7.16 15.12 5.66
N ILE A 267 -5.90 14.75 5.48
CA ILE A 267 -5.00 14.35 6.56
C ILE A 267 -4.06 15.52 6.84
N ASN A 268 -3.97 15.93 8.10
CA ASN A 268 -3.04 16.93 8.60
C ASN A 268 -2.11 16.26 9.61
N VAL A 269 -0.81 16.50 9.48
CA VAL A 269 0.17 16.16 10.51
C VAL A 269 0.67 17.45 11.14
N HIS A 270 0.37 17.68 12.42
CA HIS A 270 0.74 18.89 13.14
C HIS A 270 1.93 18.67 14.08
N SER A 271 2.63 19.75 14.42
CA SER A 271 3.78 19.75 15.35
C SER A 271 3.39 19.69 16.81
#